data_AF-A0A2E1NAV0-F1
#
_entry.id   AF-A0A2E1NAV0-F1
#
_cell.length_a   1.000
_cell.length_b   1.000
_cell.length_c   1.000
_cell.angle_alpha   90.00
_cell.angle_beta   90.00
_cell.angle_gamma   90.00
#
_symmetry.space_group_name_H-M   'P 1'
#
loop_
_entity.id
_entity.type
_entity.pdbx_description
1 polymer ?
#
loop_
_entity_poly.entity_id
_entity_poly.type
_entity_poly.pdbx_seq_one_letter_code
_entity_poly.pdbx_strand_id
1 'polypeptide(L)'
;MLLGQPVATLAQNLPLQGAACPPVINNGKHCTANSMRVSAVAVNPEPAFCNSGDTISLRVGITVGTGQNRAAKERYDLGFWVAETGTEVLGGAACAFSALLPAVTGEARDVTSGAGPYRAINSNQCGDILDAELTYHEFDVDEVPCQDTNGNGKLDMPMLVGWQQSKNNNGCATVTDANDLAQTENFVQSLFPQTSSSCWSNGGAPVDFDKITVELPADIEVYKKVAPRVLRSGTGEVTFEIEVFNESDRRDELTLTQLVDSEFGDLNGLGTCAVGASLASGARYRCEFQKALSGGPGDTHENIVEATLTDDFGVAISDTDSAQVRFIDNGSPPEPDLRVIKTAAPSFLNEPGGAVRYQVEVWNDGETNL
;
A
#
# COMPACT_ATOMS: atom_id res chain seq x y z
N MET A 1 -55.92 1.34 6.54
CA MET A 1 -54.83 0.94 7.46
C MET A 1 -53.58 0.82 6.60
N LEU A 2 -52.81 1.91 6.48
CA LEU A 2 -51.57 1.93 5.68
C LEU A 2 -50.53 1.11 6.43
N LEU A 3 -50.07 0.00 5.84
CA LEU A 3 -48.95 -0.76 6.35
C LEU A 3 -47.67 0.04 6.14
N GLY A 4 -46.87 0.17 7.21
CA GLY A 4 -45.56 0.81 7.19
C GLY A 4 -44.56 0.04 6.32
N GLN A 5 -43.90 0.83 5.47
CA GLN A 5 -42.72 0.68 4.62
C GLN A 5 -41.79 -0.57 4.73
N PRO A 6 -41.19 -1.02 3.60
CA PRO A 6 -40.07 -1.98 3.56
C PRO A 6 -38.67 -1.37 3.76
N VAL A 7 -38.53 -0.08 4.09
CA VAL A 7 -37.23 0.63 4.21
C VAL A 7 -36.31 0.01 5.29
N ALA A 8 -36.87 -0.69 6.28
CA ALA A 8 -36.14 -1.21 7.42
C ALA A 8 -35.21 -2.42 7.12
N THR A 9 -35.46 -3.19 6.06
CA THR A 9 -34.65 -4.40 5.76
C THR A 9 -33.34 -4.06 5.07
N LEU A 10 -33.33 -3.10 4.14
CA LEU A 10 -32.13 -2.70 3.40
C LEU A 10 -31.17 -1.85 4.25
N ALA A 11 -31.72 -0.99 5.12
CA ALA A 11 -30.94 -0.11 6.00
C ALA A 11 -30.06 -0.86 7.00
N GLN A 12 -30.39 -2.12 7.33
CA GLN A 12 -29.61 -2.94 8.27
C GLN A 12 -28.30 -3.47 7.68
N ASN A 13 -28.17 -3.49 6.35
CA ASN A 13 -27.06 -4.15 5.67
C ASN A 13 -26.17 -3.19 4.87
N LEU A 14 -26.40 -1.88 4.93
CA LEU A 14 -25.50 -0.89 4.33
C LEU A 14 -24.48 -0.38 5.36
N PRO A 15 -23.20 -0.19 4.98
CA PRO A 15 -22.62 -0.52 3.68
C PRO A 15 -22.49 -2.04 3.44
N LEU A 16 -22.62 -2.45 2.18
CA LEU A 16 -22.36 -3.81 1.72
C LEU A 16 -20.87 -3.95 1.40
N GLN A 17 -20.16 -4.80 2.13
CA GLN A 17 -18.78 -5.18 1.78
C GLN A 17 -18.78 -6.32 0.75
N GLY A 18 -17.77 -6.39 -0.10
CA GLY A 18 -17.65 -7.43 -1.13
C GLY A 18 -18.71 -7.38 -2.23
N ALA A 19 -19.38 -6.23 -2.43
CA ALA A 19 -20.41 -6.08 -3.44
C ALA A 19 -19.82 -6.00 -4.85
N ALA A 20 -20.67 -6.23 -5.86
CA ALA A 20 -20.25 -6.11 -7.25
C ALA A 20 -19.84 -4.66 -7.58
N CYS A 21 -18.61 -4.50 -8.07
CA CYS A 21 -18.15 -3.23 -8.61
C CYS A 21 -18.89 -2.88 -9.92
N PRO A 22 -19.03 -1.59 -10.25
CA PRO A 22 -19.64 -1.16 -11.50
C PRO A 22 -18.89 -1.72 -12.72
N PRO A 23 -19.59 -2.27 -13.73
CA PRO A 23 -18.92 -2.87 -14.88
C PRO A 23 -18.29 -1.83 -15.81
N VAL A 24 -17.25 -2.24 -16.54
CA VAL A 24 -16.76 -1.45 -17.69
C VAL A 24 -17.75 -1.58 -18.84
N ILE A 25 -18.45 -0.49 -19.14
CA ILE A 25 -19.38 -0.38 -20.27
C ILE A 25 -18.76 0.49 -21.38
N ASN A 26 -19.48 0.78 -22.48
CA ASN A 26 -19.14 1.71 -23.59
C ASN A 26 -17.64 1.99 -23.88
N ASN A 27 -16.80 0.94 -23.93
CA ASN A 27 -15.36 1.03 -24.18
C ASN A 27 -14.62 2.05 -23.29
N GLY A 28 -14.98 2.15 -22.00
CA GLY A 28 -14.29 3.00 -21.03
C GLY A 28 -14.66 4.50 -21.08
N LYS A 29 -15.57 4.93 -21.96
CA LYS A 29 -16.07 6.32 -22.01
C LYS A 29 -17.25 6.54 -21.05
N HIS A 30 -16.99 6.34 -19.75
CA HIS A 30 -17.97 6.50 -18.66
C HIS A 30 -17.63 7.67 -17.76
N CYS A 31 -18.61 8.06 -16.93
CA CYS A 31 -18.43 9.08 -15.92
C CYS A 31 -17.93 10.44 -16.46
N THR A 32 -18.41 10.82 -17.65
CA THR A 32 -18.04 12.09 -18.32
C THR A 32 -19.00 13.24 -18.01
N ALA A 33 -20.06 13.01 -17.23
CA ALA A 33 -20.99 14.06 -16.86
C ALA A 33 -20.40 14.96 -15.77
N ASN A 34 -20.47 16.27 -15.99
CA ASN A 34 -20.05 17.30 -15.02
C ASN A 34 -21.25 17.90 -14.27
N SER A 35 -22.37 17.17 -14.19
CA SER A 35 -23.61 17.65 -13.56
C SER A 35 -23.50 17.76 -12.04
N MET A 36 -22.63 16.95 -11.41
CA MET A 36 -22.34 16.93 -9.98
C MET A 36 -20.86 17.16 -9.71
N ARG A 37 -20.53 17.71 -8.54
CA ARG A 37 -19.18 17.66 -7.98
C ARG A 37 -19.15 16.61 -6.88
N VAL A 38 -18.03 15.93 -6.77
CA VAL A 38 -17.78 14.92 -5.76
C VAL A 38 -16.42 15.21 -5.14
N SER A 39 -16.34 15.12 -3.82
CA SER A 39 -15.09 15.13 -3.06
C SER A 39 -15.19 14.12 -1.94
N ALA A 40 -14.10 13.44 -1.63
CA ALA A 40 -14.04 12.43 -0.58
C ALA A 40 -12.95 12.77 0.45
N VAL A 41 -13.15 12.33 1.69
CA VAL A 41 -12.23 12.50 2.80
C VAL A 41 -12.26 11.26 3.69
N ALA A 42 -11.14 10.94 4.34
CA ALA A 42 -11.14 9.95 5.42
C ALA A 42 -11.64 10.64 6.69
N VAL A 43 -12.63 10.01 7.30
CA VAL A 43 -13.27 10.50 8.52
C VAL A 43 -12.55 9.87 9.70
N ASN A 44 -11.88 10.71 10.50
CA ASN A 44 -11.11 10.29 11.68
C ASN A 44 -10.26 9.02 11.42
N PRO A 45 -9.36 9.03 10.42
CA PRO A 45 -8.62 7.83 10.08
C PRO A 45 -7.70 7.43 11.24
N GLU A 46 -7.99 6.28 11.82
CA GLU A 46 -7.04 5.48 12.57
C GLU A 46 -6.93 4.15 11.81
N PRO A 47 -5.72 3.75 11.35
CA PRO A 47 -4.41 4.34 11.61
C PRO A 47 -4.06 5.55 10.72
N ALA A 48 -3.09 6.37 11.16
CA ALA A 48 -2.55 7.52 10.40
C ALA A 48 -1.55 7.10 9.31
N PHE A 49 -1.17 5.83 9.28
CA PHE A 49 -0.30 5.23 8.26
C PHE A 49 -0.70 3.76 8.05
N CYS A 50 -0.23 3.16 6.96
CA CYS A 50 -0.30 1.71 6.77
C CYS A 50 0.79 1.21 5.82
N ASN A 51 1.16 -0.06 5.93
CA ASN A 51 2.21 -0.63 5.08
C ASN A 51 1.64 -1.05 3.72
N SER A 52 2.42 -0.82 2.68
CA SER A 52 2.06 -1.17 1.32
C SER A 52 1.79 -2.66 1.19
N GLY A 53 0.62 -3.02 0.65
CA GLY A 53 0.16 -4.40 0.51
C GLY A 53 -0.72 -4.90 1.67
N ASP A 54 -0.75 -4.20 2.81
CA ASP A 54 -1.72 -4.47 3.87
C ASP A 54 -3.12 -3.98 3.45
N THR A 55 -4.13 -4.38 4.23
CA THR A 55 -5.49 -3.83 4.13
C THR A 55 -5.88 -3.17 5.45
N ILE A 56 -6.64 -2.08 5.36
CA ILE A 56 -7.15 -1.34 6.51
C ILE A 56 -8.63 -1.06 6.37
N SER A 57 -9.31 -0.95 7.52
CA SER A 57 -10.71 -0.51 7.55
C SER A 57 -10.78 1.00 7.76
N LEU A 58 -11.61 1.69 6.99
CA LEU A 58 -11.73 3.15 7.02
C LEU A 58 -13.17 3.61 6.94
N ARG A 59 -13.47 4.70 7.64
CA ARG A 59 -14.68 5.47 7.40
C ARG A 59 -14.43 6.52 6.33
N VAL A 60 -15.19 6.45 5.25
CA VAL A 60 -15.07 7.34 4.09
C VAL A 60 -16.24 8.31 4.10
N GLY A 61 -15.95 9.60 4.00
CA GLY A 61 -16.94 10.66 3.90
C GLY A 61 -16.93 11.28 2.50
N ILE A 62 -18.07 11.25 1.82
CA ILE A 62 -18.22 11.74 0.44
C ILE A 62 -19.22 12.88 0.42
N THR A 63 -18.80 14.02 -0.12
CA THR A 63 -19.68 15.16 -0.40
C THR A 63 -20.06 15.18 -1.87
N VAL A 64 -21.35 15.24 -2.16
CA VAL A 64 -21.91 15.27 -3.52
C VAL A 64 -22.81 16.48 -3.69
N GLY A 65 -22.70 17.12 -4.86
CA GLY A 65 -23.56 18.22 -5.27
C GLY A 65 -22.77 19.44 -5.73
N THR A 66 -23.46 20.46 -6.21
CA THR A 66 -22.80 21.64 -6.79
C THR A 66 -22.72 22.81 -5.83
N GLY A 67 -23.59 22.84 -4.82
CA GLY A 67 -23.74 23.99 -3.92
C GLY A 67 -24.19 25.28 -4.61
N GLN A 68 -24.57 25.21 -5.90
CA GLN A 68 -24.97 26.36 -6.70
C GLN A 68 -26.47 26.32 -6.93
N ASN A 69 -27.15 27.44 -6.66
CA ASN A 69 -28.59 27.53 -6.87
C ASN A 69 -28.91 27.53 -8.38
N ARG A 70 -29.44 26.42 -8.88
CA ARG A 70 -29.89 26.27 -10.27
C ARG A 70 -31.40 26.44 -10.36
N ALA A 71 -31.88 27.05 -11.45
CA ALA A 71 -33.30 27.31 -11.67
C ALA A 71 -34.15 26.03 -11.79
N ALA A 72 -33.55 24.93 -12.26
CA ALA A 72 -34.12 23.60 -12.20
C ALA A 72 -33.31 22.77 -11.19
N LYS A 73 -33.97 22.27 -10.15
CA LYS A 73 -33.36 21.34 -9.18
C LYS A 73 -33.65 19.92 -9.64
N GLU A 74 -32.63 19.21 -10.07
CA GLU A 74 -32.75 17.79 -10.40
C GLU A 74 -32.62 16.94 -9.13
N ARG A 75 -33.27 15.77 -9.14
CA ARG A 75 -33.37 14.87 -8.00
C ARG A 75 -32.75 13.53 -8.40
N TYR A 76 -31.94 12.98 -7.51
CA TYR A 76 -31.18 11.78 -7.82
C TYR A 76 -31.09 10.83 -6.65
N ASP A 77 -31.14 9.54 -6.99
CA ASP A 77 -30.69 8.44 -6.15
C ASP A 77 -29.19 8.23 -6.41
N LEU A 78 -28.41 8.01 -5.35
CA LEU A 78 -26.96 7.84 -5.43
C LEU A 78 -26.53 6.42 -5.02
N GLY A 79 -25.53 5.90 -5.73
CA GLY A 79 -24.71 4.78 -5.26
C GLY A 79 -23.26 5.22 -5.09
N PHE A 80 -22.60 4.66 -4.09
CA PHE A 80 -21.20 4.91 -3.76
C PHE A 80 -20.45 3.59 -3.77
N TRP A 81 -19.34 3.52 -4.49
CA TRP A 81 -18.47 2.34 -4.55
C TRP A 81 -17.04 2.72 -4.23
N VAL A 82 -16.41 1.91 -3.40
CA VAL A 82 -14.98 1.98 -3.07
C VAL A 82 -14.38 0.60 -3.31
N ALA A 83 -13.27 0.53 -4.04
CA ALA A 83 -12.63 -0.76 -4.33
C ALA A 83 -11.99 -1.36 -3.07
N GLU A 84 -12.20 -2.66 -2.83
CA GLU A 84 -11.66 -3.37 -1.66
C GLU A 84 -10.44 -4.25 -1.98
N THR A 85 -10.36 -4.81 -3.19
CA THR A 85 -9.32 -5.82 -3.51
C THR A 85 -8.52 -5.48 -4.75
N GLY A 86 -8.55 -4.23 -5.19
CA GLY A 86 -7.87 -3.84 -6.42
C GLY A 86 -7.64 -2.34 -6.58
N THR A 87 -6.91 -2.03 -7.65
CA THR A 87 -6.56 -0.67 -8.07
C THR A 87 -7.65 -0.01 -8.92
N GLU A 88 -8.72 -0.73 -9.25
CA GLU A 88 -9.78 -0.26 -10.13
C GLU A 88 -11.16 -0.46 -9.48
N VAL A 89 -11.98 0.60 -9.50
CA VAL A 89 -13.39 0.55 -9.11
C VAL A 89 -14.30 0.17 -10.29
N LEU A 90 -13.93 0.56 -11.51
CA LEU A 90 -14.68 0.22 -12.73
C LEU A 90 -14.15 -1.11 -13.28
N GLY A 91 -14.98 -2.15 -13.28
CA GLY A 91 -14.54 -3.51 -13.63
C GLY A 91 -13.75 -4.21 -12.52
N GLY A 92 -13.69 -3.61 -11.32
CA GLY A 92 -13.06 -4.19 -10.15
C GLY A 92 -13.71 -5.51 -9.72
N ALA A 93 -13.00 -6.28 -8.91
CA ALA A 93 -13.48 -7.58 -8.43
C ALA A 93 -14.52 -7.46 -7.31
N ALA A 94 -14.25 -6.59 -6.33
CA ALA A 94 -15.11 -6.40 -5.15
C ALA A 94 -15.03 -4.94 -4.67
N CYS A 95 -16.19 -4.41 -4.26
CA CYS A 95 -16.35 -3.05 -3.81
C CYS A 95 -17.18 -2.99 -2.54
N ALA A 96 -16.77 -2.14 -1.59
CA ALA A 96 -17.68 -1.65 -0.58
C ALA A 96 -18.69 -0.72 -1.25
N PHE A 97 -19.96 -0.95 -0.98
CA PHE A 97 -21.06 -0.23 -1.58
C PHE A 97 -21.94 0.41 -0.52
N SER A 98 -22.30 1.67 -0.72
CA SER A 98 -23.32 2.35 0.08
C SER A 98 -24.32 3.11 -0.79
N ALA A 99 -25.45 3.44 -0.18
CA ALA A 99 -26.52 4.23 -0.75
C ALA A 99 -27.15 5.13 0.31
N LEU A 100 -27.82 6.19 -0.12
CA LEU A 100 -28.53 7.08 0.81
C LEU A 100 -29.81 6.42 1.30
N LEU A 101 -30.11 6.56 2.58
CA LEU A 101 -31.38 6.10 3.18
C LEU A 101 -32.37 7.25 3.37
N PRO A 102 -33.65 7.09 2.96
CA PRO A 102 -34.64 8.16 3.04
C PRO A 102 -35.12 8.39 4.47
N ALA A 103 -35.48 9.63 4.79
CA ALA A 103 -36.13 9.96 6.05
C ALA A 103 -37.48 9.25 6.19
N VAL A 104 -37.63 8.55 7.32
CA VAL A 104 -38.92 7.99 7.73
C VAL A 104 -39.82 9.10 8.28
N THR A 105 -41.13 8.86 8.25
CA THR A 105 -42.11 9.86 8.68
C THR A 105 -41.90 10.24 10.15
N GLY A 106 -41.63 11.51 10.42
CA GLY A 106 -41.44 12.04 11.78
C GLY A 106 -39.98 12.29 12.17
N GLU A 107 -39.01 11.86 11.35
CA GLU A 107 -37.60 12.19 11.56
C GLU A 107 -37.18 13.47 10.83
N ALA A 108 -36.32 14.27 11.47
CA ALA A 108 -35.73 15.44 10.84
C ALA A 108 -34.62 14.99 9.88
N ARG A 109 -34.71 15.44 8.62
CA ARG A 109 -33.66 15.22 7.63
C ARG A 109 -32.39 15.98 8.00
N ASP A 110 -31.23 15.36 7.79
CA ASP A 110 -29.93 16.01 7.89
C ASP A 110 -29.03 15.50 6.75
N VAL A 111 -28.94 16.28 5.67
CA VAL A 111 -28.13 15.93 4.51
C VAL A 111 -26.64 16.21 4.73
N THR A 112 -26.25 16.70 5.92
CA THR A 112 -24.88 17.09 6.25
C THR A 112 -24.26 16.27 7.37
N SER A 113 -25.03 15.40 8.03
CA SER A 113 -24.57 14.59 9.17
C SER A 113 -23.66 13.41 8.78
N GLY A 114 -23.61 13.05 7.49
CA GLY A 114 -22.93 11.83 7.03
C GLY A 114 -23.80 10.56 7.14
N ALA A 115 -24.66 10.46 8.16
CA ALA A 115 -25.57 9.33 8.34
C ALA A 115 -26.98 9.57 7.78
N GLY A 116 -27.31 10.80 7.41
CA GLY A 116 -28.67 11.19 7.06
C GLY A 116 -29.55 11.40 8.30
N PRO A 117 -30.87 11.13 8.21
CA PRO A 117 -31.55 10.58 7.05
C PRO A 117 -31.71 11.60 5.91
N TYR A 118 -31.76 11.10 4.68
CA TYR A 118 -31.76 11.90 3.46
C TYR A 118 -33.20 12.19 2.97
N ARG A 119 -33.34 12.94 1.87
CA ARG A 119 -34.67 13.38 1.41
C ARG A 119 -35.47 12.17 0.90
N ALA A 120 -36.76 12.14 1.18
CA ALA A 120 -37.69 11.14 0.64
C ALA A 120 -38.67 11.82 -0.32
N ILE A 121 -38.29 11.96 -1.59
CA ILE A 121 -39.03 12.80 -2.54
C ILE A 121 -39.95 12.00 -3.46
N ASN A 122 -39.57 10.78 -3.81
CA ASN A 122 -40.33 9.91 -4.73
C ASN A 122 -40.89 8.65 -4.06
N SER A 123 -40.75 8.52 -2.74
CA SER A 123 -41.23 7.38 -1.94
C SER A 123 -40.66 6.02 -2.34
N ASN A 124 -39.48 5.99 -2.97
CA ASN A 124 -38.70 4.75 -3.09
C ASN A 124 -37.94 4.47 -1.78
N GLN A 125 -37.09 3.45 -1.78
CA GLN A 125 -36.31 3.05 -0.61
C GLN A 125 -34.95 3.76 -0.48
N CYS A 126 -34.63 4.68 -1.39
CA CYS A 126 -33.39 5.44 -1.38
C CYS A 126 -33.64 6.90 -0.97
N GLY A 127 -32.61 7.49 -0.38
CA GLY A 127 -32.53 8.91 -0.14
C GLY A 127 -32.24 9.66 -1.43
N ASP A 128 -32.99 10.72 -1.67
CA ASP A 128 -32.76 11.66 -2.75
C ASP A 128 -31.79 12.77 -2.34
N ILE A 129 -31.04 13.26 -3.32
CA ILE A 129 -30.35 14.55 -3.25
C ILE A 129 -30.97 15.59 -4.19
N LEU A 130 -30.61 16.86 -3.98
CA LEU A 130 -30.80 17.94 -4.95
C LEU A 130 -29.42 18.40 -5.42
N ASP A 131 -29.21 18.53 -6.73
CA ASP A 131 -27.90 18.94 -7.29
C ASP A 131 -27.41 20.31 -6.80
N ALA A 132 -28.34 21.20 -6.45
CA ALA A 132 -28.03 22.54 -5.94
C ALA A 132 -27.53 22.55 -4.48
N GLU A 133 -27.71 21.46 -3.72
CA GLU A 133 -27.29 21.34 -2.32
C GLU A 133 -26.00 20.51 -2.22
N LEU A 134 -25.26 20.66 -1.12
CA LEU A 134 -24.18 19.73 -0.78
C LEU A 134 -24.76 18.68 0.16
N THR A 135 -24.66 17.41 -0.23
CA THR A 135 -25.04 16.26 0.59
C THR A 135 -23.78 15.52 1.01
N TYR A 136 -23.66 15.20 2.29
CA TYR A 136 -22.55 14.47 2.87
C TYR A 136 -23.00 13.08 3.31
N HIS A 137 -22.23 12.06 2.94
CA HIS A 137 -22.49 10.67 3.30
C HIS A 137 -21.23 9.98 3.79
N GLU A 138 -21.33 9.31 4.92
CA GLU A 138 -20.27 8.53 5.53
C GLU A 138 -20.64 7.06 5.57
N PHE A 139 -19.68 6.18 5.31
CA PHE A 139 -19.82 4.73 5.48
C PHE A 139 -18.45 4.08 5.70
N ASP A 140 -18.47 2.89 6.30
CA ASP A 140 -17.27 2.09 6.57
C ASP A 140 -16.91 1.20 5.37
N VAL A 141 -15.61 1.03 5.13
CA VAL A 141 -15.02 0.16 4.11
C VAL A 141 -13.98 -0.70 4.81
N ASP A 142 -14.11 -2.03 4.74
CA ASP A 142 -13.37 -2.93 5.63
C ASP A 142 -11.99 -3.33 5.09
N GLU A 143 -11.89 -3.55 3.77
CA GLU A 143 -10.68 -4.03 3.10
C GLU A 143 -10.12 -2.96 2.17
N VAL A 144 -9.68 -1.79 2.66
CA VAL A 144 -9.03 -0.80 1.76
C VAL A 144 -7.57 -1.21 1.54
N PRO A 145 -7.09 -1.42 0.30
CA PRO A 145 -5.70 -1.76 0.04
C PRO A 145 -4.78 -0.57 0.29
N CYS A 146 -3.75 -0.78 1.10
CA CYS A 146 -2.70 0.20 1.33
C CYS A 146 -1.76 0.24 0.15
N GLN A 147 -1.97 1.24 -0.69
CA GLN A 147 -1.23 1.43 -1.93
C GLN A 147 -1.03 2.91 -2.21
N ASP A 148 0.11 3.23 -2.81
CA ASP A 148 0.46 4.55 -3.30
C ASP A 148 1.00 4.37 -4.73
N THR A 149 0.05 4.29 -5.66
CA THR A 149 0.28 4.00 -7.08
C THR A 149 0.96 5.15 -7.81
N ASN A 150 0.85 6.38 -7.28
CA ASN A 150 1.40 7.57 -7.90
C ASN A 150 2.69 8.08 -7.23
N GLY A 151 3.08 7.48 -6.11
CA GLY A 151 4.36 7.68 -5.45
C GLY A 151 4.42 8.91 -4.54
N ASN A 152 3.27 9.51 -4.17
CA ASN A 152 3.20 10.76 -3.41
C ASN A 152 3.17 10.57 -1.88
N GLY A 153 3.21 9.32 -1.41
CA GLY A 153 3.19 8.91 -0.01
C GLY A 153 1.79 8.85 0.61
N LYS A 154 0.71 8.98 -0.17
CA LYS A 154 -0.67 8.99 0.33
C LYS A 154 -1.41 7.74 -0.10
N LEU A 155 -2.42 7.38 0.69
CA LEU A 155 -3.32 6.29 0.34
C LEU A 155 -4.13 6.62 -0.93
N ASP A 156 -3.94 5.79 -1.95
CA ASP A 156 -4.65 5.83 -3.22
C ASP A 156 -5.88 4.92 -3.18
N MET A 157 -7.06 5.52 -3.12
CA MET A 157 -8.33 4.77 -3.04
C MET A 157 -9.20 5.00 -4.28
N PRO A 158 -9.36 3.97 -5.15
CA PRO A 158 -10.29 4.02 -6.27
C PRO A 158 -11.74 4.08 -5.79
N MET A 159 -12.50 5.04 -6.31
CA MET A 159 -13.90 5.22 -5.93
C MET A 159 -14.77 5.70 -7.08
N LEU A 160 -16.06 5.41 -6.96
CA LEU A 160 -17.07 5.80 -7.93
C LEU A 160 -18.33 6.29 -7.23
N VAL A 161 -18.92 7.36 -7.75
CA VAL A 161 -20.27 7.80 -7.38
C VAL A 161 -21.14 7.80 -8.62
N GLY A 162 -22.23 7.04 -8.58
CA GLY A 162 -23.22 6.96 -9.65
C GLY A 162 -24.48 7.70 -9.24
N TRP A 163 -25.15 8.37 -10.19
CA TRP A 163 -26.42 9.02 -9.94
C TRP A 163 -27.46 8.69 -11.01
N GLN A 164 -28.68 8.43 -10.55
CA GLN A 164 -29.84 8.11 -11.39
C GLN A 164 -30.93 9.15 -11.18
N GLN A 165 -31.55 9.62 -12.25
CA GLN A 165 -32.66 10.57 -12.13
C GLN A 165 -33.87 9.93 -11.43
N SER A 166 -34.32 10.54 -10.34
CA SER A 166 -35.34 9.94 -9.48
C SER A 166 -36.79 10.18 -9.98
N LYS A 167 -36.97 11.00 -11.04
CA LYS A 167 -38.28 11.38 -11.62
C LYS A 167 -39.07 10.20 -12.20
N ASN A 168 -38.38 9.20 -12.76
CA ASN A 168 -39.02 8.02 -13.35
C ASN A 168 -38.81 6.75 -12.51
N ASN A 169 -38.19 6.87 -11.33
CA ASN A 169 -37.79 5.73 -10.49
C ASN A 169 -36.96 4.69 -11.27
N ASN A 170 -36.08 5.16 -12.16
CA ASN A 170 -35.24 4.29 -12.99
C ASN A 170 -34.02 3.73 -12.21
N GLY A 171 -33.70 4.29 -11.05
CA GLY A 171 -32.73 3.76 -10.08
C GLY A 171 -33.41 3.30 -8.80
N CYS A 172 -32.64 2.68 -7.89
CA CYS A 172 -33.12 2.20 -6.58
C CYS A 172 -34.11 1.02 -6.65
N ALA A 173 -33.68 -0.11 -7.23
CA ALA A 173 -34.49 -1.32 -7.33
C ALA A 173 -34.87 -1.88 -5.95
N THR A 174 -36.15 -2.21 -5.77
CA THR A 174 -36.73 -2.64 -4.49
C THR A 174 -36.04 -3.86 -3.88
N VAL A 175 -35.80 -3.80 -2.57
CA VAL A 175 -35.32 -4.92 -1.75
C VAL A 175 -36.37 -5.20 -0.67
N THR A 176 -36.98 -6.38 -0.75
CA THR A 176 -38.00 -6.85 0.21
C THR A 176 -37.44 -7.84 1.22
N ASP A 177 -36.38 -8.56 0.86
CA ASP A 177 -35.61 -9.42 1.74
C ASP A 177 -34.13 -9.11 1.53
N ALA A 178 -33.46 -8.61 2.56
CA ALA A 178 -32.06 -8.21 2.47
C ALA A 178 -31.09 -9.42 2.46
N ASN A 179 -31.60 -10.63 2.70
CA ASN A 179 -30.84 -11.88 2.56
C ASN A 179 -30.95 -12.48 1.15
N ASP A 180 -31.82 -11.93 0.29
CA ASP A 180 -31.94 -12.36 -1.10
C ASP A 180 -30.85 -11.68 -1.94
N LEU A 181 -29.78 -12.43 -2.23
CA LEU A 181 -28.62 -11.96 -2.99
C LEU A 181 -29.02 -11.36 -4.35
N ALA A 182 -30.02 -11.92 -5.04
CA ALA A 182 -30.43 -11.40 -6.34
C ALA A 182 -31.09 -10.03 -6.23
N GLN A 183 -31.85 -9.78 -5.16
CA GLN A 183 -32.44 -8.47 -4.88
C GLN A 183 -31.35 -7.46 -4.52
N THR A 184 -30.40 -7.85 -3.67
CA THR A 184 -29.29 -6.99 -3.24
C THR A 184 -28.36 -6.65 -4.41
N GLU A 185 -27.99 -7.61 -5.26
CA GLU A 185 -27.19 -7.36 -6.47
C GLU A 185 -27.92 -6.44 -7.45
N ASN A 186 -29.21 -6.68 -7.70
CA ASN A 186 -30.02 -5.82 -8.56
C ASN A 186 -30.14 -4.40 -7.98
N PHE A 187 -30.23 -4.26 -6.66
CA PHE A 187 -30.22 -2.96 -5.98
C PHE A 187 -28.92 -2.19 -6.23
N VAL A 188 -27.77 -2.82 -5.98
CA VAL A 188 -26.44 -2.24 -6.25
C VAL A 188 -26.35 -1.79 -7.71
N GLN A 189 -26.64 -2.68 -8.66
CA GLN A 189 -26.55 -2.39 -10.09
C GLN A 189 -27.51 -1.28 -10.55
N SER A 190 -28.68 -1.16 -9.93
CA SER A 190 -29.70 -0.16 -10.28
C SER A 190 -29.24 1.28 -10.02
N LEU A 191 -28.33 1.49 -9.06
CA LEU A 191 -27.81 2.80 -8.72
C LEU A 191 -26.64 3.23 -9.63
N PHE A 192 -26.12 2.33 -10.46
CA PHE A 192 -25.12 2.65 -11.47
C PHE A 192 -25.79 2.94 -12.84
N PRO A 193 -25.47 4.07 -13.52
CA PRO A 193 -26.01 4.39 -14.83
C PRO A 193 -25.50 3.47 -15.95
N GLN A 194 -26.37 2.58 -16.44
CA GLN A 194 -26.01 1.59 -17.47
C GLN A 194 -25.83 2.17 -18.89
N THR A 195 -26.39 3.35 -19.19
CA THR A 195 -26.45 3.92 -20.55
C THR A 195 -25.99 5.36 -20.65
N SER A 196 -25.66 6.01 -19.54
CA SER A 196 -25.34 7.44 -19.50
C SER A 196 -24.01 7.71 -18.79
N SER A 197 -23.47 8.92 -18.96
CA SER A 197 -22.24 9.38 -18.31
C SER A 197 -22.42 9.85 -16.86
N SER A 198 -23.57 9.59 -16.24
CA SER A 198 -24.03 10.13 -14.94
C SER A 198 -23.33 9.51 -13.72
N CYS A 199 -22.00 9.49 -13.75
CA CYS A 199 -21.17 9.05 -12.64
C CYS A 199 -19.90 9.89 -12.56
N TRP A 200 -19.19 9.75 -11.45
CA TRP A 200 -17.88 10.33 -11.22
C TRP A 200 -16.95 9.21 -10.75
N SER A 201 -15.74 9.15 -11.31
CA SER A 201 -14.71 8.17 -10.98
C SER A 201 -13.32 8.81 -10.88
N ASN A 202 -13.28 10.12 -10.55
CA ASN A 202 -12.05 10.92 -10.55
C ASN A 202 -11.20 10.79 -11.84
N GLY A 203 -11.86 10.67 -13.00
CA GLY A 203 -11.18 10.47 -14.28
C GLY A 203 -10.46 9.13 -14.42
N GLY A 204 -10.75 8.16 -13.55
CA GLY A 204 -10.10 6.85 -13.50
C GLY A 204 -8.90 6.79 -12.56
N ALA A 205 -8.45 7.92 -12.02
CA ALA A 205 -7.39 7.94 -11.03
C ALA A 205 -7.95 7.65 -9.62
N PRO A 206 -7.17 7.00 -8.74
CA PRO A 206 -7.53 6.93 -7.33
C PRO A 206 -7.64 8.32 -6.70
N VAL A 207 -8.34 8.42 -5.58
CA VAL A 207 -8.35 9.63 -4.76
C VAL A 207 -7.24 9.53 -3.73
N ASP A 208 -6.43 10.59 -3.63
CA ASP A 208 -5.41 10.76 -2.60
C ASP A 208 -6.04 11.10 -1.24
N PHE A 209 -5.80 10.27 -0.22
CA PHE A 209 -6.22 10.55 1.15
C PHE A 209 -5.06 11.12 1.97
N ASP A 210 -5.02 12.45 2.08
CA ASP A 210 -3.94 13.23 2.73
C ASP A 210 -3.63 12.88 4.19
N LYS A 211 -4.50 12.13 4.87
CA LYS A 211 -4.38 11.82 6.30
C LYS A 211 -3.77 10.45 6.59
N ILE A 212 -3.57 9.62 5.58
CA ILE A 212 -3.01 8.27 5.72
C ILE A 212 -1.78 8.17 4.84
N THR A 213 -0.63 7.98 5.47
CA THR A 213 0.64 7.76 4.77
C THR A 213 0.81 6.29 4.44
N VAL A 214 1.19 5.97 3.20
CA VAL A 214 1.50 4.59 2.79
C VAL A 214 3.00 4.36 2.88
N GLU A 215 3.38 3.46 3.76
CA GLU A 215 4.75 3.07 4.02
C GLU A 215 5.16 1.94 3.06
N LEU A 216 6.28 2.09 2.36
CA LEU A 216 6.79 1.02 1.51
C LEU A 216 7.59 0.02 2.36
N PRO A 217 7.72 -1.24 1.94
CA PRO A 217 8.64 -2.13 2.61
C PRO A 217 10.05 -1.55 2.54
N ALA A 218 10.73 -1.52 3.69
CA ALA A 218 12.16 -1.21 3.74
C ALA A 218 12.94 -2.21 2.89
N ASP A 219 14.11 -1.79 2.41
CA ASP A 219 15.05 -2.63 1.67
C ASP A 219 16.47 -2.39 2.18
N ILE A 220 17.24 -3.47 2.33
CA ILE A 220 18.61 -3.44 2.83
C ILE A 220 19.48 -4.43 2.07
N GLU A 221 20.77 -4.12 2.04
CA GLU A 221 21.80 -5.01 1.52
C GLU A 221 22.98 -5.07 2.50
N VAL A 222 23.42 -6.27 2.79
CA VAL A 222 24.54 -6.56 3.69
C VAL A 222 25.70 -7.10 2.88
N TYR A 223 26.90 -6.61 3.17
CA TYR A 223 28.14 -7.12 2.62
C TYR A 223 29.09 -7.52 3.73
N LYS A 224 29.78 -8.64 3.53
CA LYS A 224 30.82 -9.16 4.40
C LYS A 224 32.05 -9.50 3.60
N LYS A 225 33.19 -8.96 4.02
CA LYS A 225 34.48 -9.19 3.39
C LYS A 225 35.47 -9.67 4.43
N VAL A 226 36.45 -10.44 3.99
CA VAL A 226 37.57 -10.90 4.82
C VAL A 226 38.88 -10.67 4.10
N ALA A 227 39.89 -10.20 4.84
CA ALA A 227 41.24 -10.02 4.33
C ALA A 227 42.28 -10.43 5.38
N PRO A 228 43.26 -11.29 5.03
CA PRO A 228 43.37 -12.03 3.77
C PRO A 228 42.32 -13.15 3.64
N ARG A 229 41.98 -13.55 2.40
CA ARG A 229 41.09 -14.68 2.09
C ARG A 229 41.81 -16.04 2.09
N VAL A 230 43.14 -16.00 2.14
CA VAL A 230 44.00 -17.18 2.19
C VAL A 230 44.95 -17.03 3.36
N LEU A 231 44.98 -18.04 4.22
CA LEU A 231 45.95 -18.20 5.29
C LEU A 231 46.86 -19.38 5.00
N ARG A 232 48.12 -19.27 5.45
CA ARG A 232 49.03 -20.41 5.50
C ARG A 232 48.65 -21.30 6.70
N SER A 233 48.85 -22.61 6.58
CA SER A 233 48.47 -23.57 7.61
C SER A 233 49.13 -23.25 8.95
N GLY A 234 48.32 -23.32 10.01
CA GLY A 234 48.67 -22.78 11.32
C GLY A 234 47.61 -21.78 11.80
N THR A 235 48.06 -20.77 12.55
CA THR A 235 47.19 -19.68 13.04
C THR A 235 47.54 -18.38 12.32
N GLY A 236 46.54 -17.69 11.80
CA GLY A 236 46.70 -16.39 11.14
C GLY A 236 45.57 -15.43 11.52
N GLU A 237 45.89 -14.15 11.53
CA GLU A 237 44.91 -13.07 11.75
C GLU A 237 44.23 -12.70 10.44
N VAL A 238 42.92 -12.51 10.50
CA VAL A 238 42.12 -11.92 9.41
C VAL A 238 41.33 -10.74 9.95
N THR A 239 41.05 -9.77 9.08
CA THR A 239 40.11 -8.68 9.34
C THR A 239 38.83 -8.95 8.55
N PHE A 240 37.70 -8.99 9.26
CA PHE A 240 36.39 -8.99 8.64
C PHE A 240 35.87 -7.56 8.57
N GLU A 241 35.40 -7.13 7.41
CA GLU A 241 34.72 -5.85 7.16
C GLU A 241 33.25 -6.13 6.84
N ILE A 242 32.35 -5.43 7.51
CA ILE A 242 30.90 -5.50 7.29
C ILE A 242 30.41 -4.14 6.82
N GLU A 243 29.58 -4.14 5.78
CA GLU A 243 28.82 -2.99 5.33
C GLU A 243 27.33 -3.34 5.35
N VAL A 244 26.51 -2.43 5.88
CA VAL A 244 25.04 -2.52 5.82
C VAL A 244 24.55 -1.28 5.10
N PHE A 245 23.80 -1.46 4.03
CA PHE A 245 23.30 -0.40 3.17
C PHE A 245 21.78 -0.34 3.24
N ASN A 246 21.23 0.85 3.51
CA ASN A 246 19.80 1.09 3.40
C ASN A 246 19.46 1.43 1.94
N GLU A 247 18.82 0.49 1.24
CA GLU A 247 18.42 0.61 -0.18
C GLU A 247 17.02 1.20 -0.37
N SER A 248 16.27 1.43 0.71
CA SER A 248 14.86 1.86 0.65
C SER A 248 14.61 3.10 -0.23
N ASP A 249 13.54 3.06 -1.02
CA ASP A 249 13.20 4.05 -2.07
C ASP A 249 12.81 5.45 -1.55
N ARG A 250 12.52 5.58 -0.25
CA ARG A 250 11.94 6.78 0.37
C ARG A 250 12.77 7.34 1.52
N ARG A 251 12.15 7.94 2.53
CA ARG A 251 12.84 8.61 3.65
C ARG A 251 13.06 7.66 4.83
N ASP A 252 12.81 6.38 4.60
CA ASP A 252 12.68 5.37 5.63
C ASP A 252 14.04 5.25 6.32
N GLU A 253 14.04 5.67 7.57
CA GLU A 253 15.22 5.70 8.41
C GLU A 253 15.28 4.39 9.18
N LEU A 254 16.33 3.60 8.92
CA LEU A 254 16.49 2.29 9.51
C LEU A 254 17.47 2.33 10.68
N THR A 255 17.09 1.74 11.79
CA THR A 255 17.96 1.57 12.96
C THR A 255 18.55 0.16 12.96
N LEU A 256 19.89 0.04 12.95
CA LEU A 256 20.56 -1.25 13.11
C LEU A 256 20.36 -1.77 14.54
N THR A 257 19.60 -2.85 14.71
CA THR A 257 19.24 -3.39 16.03
C THR A 257 20.02 -4.65 16.40
N GLN A 258 20.40 -5.47 15.42
CA GLN A 258 21.21 -6.67 15.64
C GLN A 258 22.26 -6.84 14.56
N LEU A 259 23.42 -7.38 14.97
CA LEU A 259 24.50 -7.75 14.06
C LEU A 259 25.18 -9.02 14.61
N VAL A 260 24.87 -10.17 14.00
CA VAL A 260 25.25 -11.49 14.52
C VAL A 260 26.00 -12.26 13.46
N ASP A 261 27.04 -12.97 13.86
CA ASP A 261 27.86 -13.84 13.03
C ASP A 261 27.67 -15.31 13.41
N SER A 262 27.57 -16.20 12.42
CA SER A 262 27.36 -17.63 12.66
C SER A 262 28.48 -18.31 13.47
N GLU A 263 29.71 -17.82 13.37
CA GLU A 263 30.88 -18.37 14.05
C GLU A 263 31.35 -17.50 15.22
N PHE A 264 31.10 -16.19 15.17
CA PHE A 264 31.58 -15.25 16.18
C PHE A 264 30.50 -14.70 17.13
N GLY A 265 29.23 -15.02 16.90
CA GLY A 265 28.11 -14.58 17.73
C GLY A 265 27.81 -13.08 17.58
N ASP A 266 27.36 -12.44 18.66
CA ASP A 266 27.05 -11.01 18.68
C ASP A 266 28.31 -10.17 18.41
N LEU A 267 28.25 -9.35 17.36
CA LEU A 267 29.36 -8.48 16.95
C LEU A 267 29.35 -7.12 17.63
N ASN A 268 28.31 -6.78 18.39
CA ASN A 268 28.23 -5.50 19.09
C ASN A 268 29.36 -5.34 20.12
N GLY A 269 30.18 -4.31 19.93
CA GLY A 269 31.38 -4.04 20.74
C GLY A 269 32.63 -4.83 20.32
N LEU A 270 32.58 -5.62 19.25
CA LEU A 270 33.77 -6.26 18.67
C LEU A 270 34.42 -5.35 17.63
N GLY A 271 35.71 -5.04 17.82
CA GLY A 271 36.43 -4.14 16.92
C GLY A 271 35.76 -2.76 16.89
N THR A 272 35.32 -2.32 15.71
CA THR A 272 34.54 -1.08 15.53
C THR A 272 33.04 -1.32 15.38
N CYS A 273 32.58 -2.57 15.49
CA CYS A 273 31.18 -2.91 15.30
C CYS A 273 30.32 -2.47 16.50
N ALA A 274 29.22 -1.77 16.22
CA ALA A 274 28.24 -1.32 17.19
C ALA A 274 26.84 -1.28 16.55
N VAL A 275 25.83 -1.73 17.30
CA VAL A 275 24.41 -1.55 16.94
C VAL A 275 23.90 -0.18 17.42
N GLY A 276 22.73 0.22 16.94
CA GLY A 276 22.09 1.52 17.23
C GLY A 276 22.39 2.61 16.21
N ALA A 277 23.11 2.28 15.12
CA ALA A 277 23.32 3.21 14.02
C ALA A 277 21.99 3.50 13.30
N SER A 278 21.72 4.78 13.05
CA SER A 278 20.58 5.21 12.23
C SER A 278 21.03 5.46 10.79
N LEU A 279 20.32 4.86 9.84
CA LEU A 279 20.62 4.89 8.42
C LEU A 279 19.45 5.49 7.67
N ALA A 280 19.58 6.75 7.26
CA ALA A 280 18.69 7.31 6.25
C ALA A 280 18.80 6.51 4.93
N SER A 281 17.77 6.59 4.09
CA SER A 281 17.84 6.02 2.73
C SER A 281 19.11 6.44 2.00
N GLY A 282 19.79 5.46 1.39
CA GLY A 282 21.07 5.65 0.71
C GLY A 282 22.28 5.75 1.63
N ALA A 283 22.12 5.67 2.95
CA ALA A 283 23.23 5.67 3.91
C ALA A 283 23.79 4.26 4.15
N ARG A 284 25.07 4.20 4.55
CA ARG A 284 25.78 2.95 4.86
C ARG A 284 26.35 2.99 6.27
N TYR A 285 26.21 1.87 6.97
CA TYR A 285 26.99 1.56 8.15
C TYR A 285 28.18 0.68 7.75
N ARG A 286 29.35 0.90 8.36
CA ARG A 286 30.55 0.09 8.15
C ARG A 286 31.23 -0.20 9.48
N CYS A 287 31.67 -1.44 9.66
CA CYS A 287 32.54 -1.80 10.77
C CYS A 287 33.52 -2.90 10.39
N GLU A 288 34.52 -3.10 11.25
CA GLU A 288 35.52 -4.15 11.09
C GLU A 288 35.90 -4.75 12.44
N PHE A 289 36.27 -6.03 12.42
CA PHE A 289 36.84 -6.72 13.57
C PHE A 289 37.88 -7.76 13.14
N GLN A 290 38.84 -8.04 14.02
CA GLN A 290 39.93 -8.98 13.77
C GLN A 290 39.75 -10.29 14.54
N LYS A 291 40.14 -11.40 13.93
CA LYS A 291 40.15 -12.73 14.55
C LYS A 291 41.36 -13.55 14.11
N ALA A 292 41.93 -14.28 15.08
CA ALA A 292 42.82 -15.40 14.83
C ALA A 292 41.99 -16.60 14.34
N LEU A 293 42.31 -17.12 13.17
CA LEU A 293 41.78 -18.39 12.68
C LEU A 293 42.89 -19.44 12.66
N SER A 294 42.53 -20.69 12.96
CA SER A 294 43.45 -21.83 12.91
C SER A 294 42.91 -22.92 12.00
N GLY A 295 43.77 -23.47 11.14
CA GLY A 295 43.40 -24.52 10.19
C GLY A 295 44.60 -25.24 9.59
N GLY A 296 44.37 -26.47 9.13
CA GLY A 296 45.32 -27.27 8.37
C GLY A 296 45.22 -27.04 6.85
N PRO A 297 46.19 -27.53 6.06
CA PRO A 297 46.14 -27.40 4.60
C PRO A 297 44.87 -28.04 4.02
N GLY A 298 44.13 -27.28 3.22
CA GLY A 298 42.86 -27.70 2.61
C GLY A 298 41.61 -27.35 3.42
N ASP A 299 41.77 -26.89 4.66
CA ASP A 299 40.63 -26.45 5.48
C ASP A 299 40.06 -25.13 4.97
N THR A 300 38.79 -24.90 5.28
CA THR A 300 38.08 -23.65 5.01
C THR A 300 37.38 -23.19 6.28
N HIS A 301 37.43 -21.89 6.54
CA HIS A 301 36.57 -21.23 7.52
C HIS A 301 35.55 -20.39 6.77
N GLU A 302 34.27 -20.64 6.98
CA GLU A 302 33.16 -19.90 6.36
C GLU A 302 32.21 -19.43 7.45
N ASN A 303 31.74 -18.20 7.34
CA ASN A 303 30.81 -17.63 8.30
C ASN A 303 29.86 -16.63 7.65
N ILE A 304 28.65 -16.56 8.16
CA ILE A 304 27.57 -15.70 7.67
C ILE A 304 27.35 -14.59 8.70
N VAL A 305 27.27 -13.34 8.25
CA VAL A 305 26.74 -12.25 9.08
C VAL A 305 25.27 -12.05 8.75
N GLU A 306 24.46 -11.80 9.77
CA GLU A 306 23.08 -11.37 9.67
C GLU A 306 22.96 -9.99 10.34
N ALA A 307 22.47 -9.00 9.60
CA ALA A 307 22.12 -7.70 10.13
C ALA A 307 20.60 -7.57 10.20
N THR A 308 20.08 -7.13 11.34
CA THR A 308 18.65 -6.82 11.50
C THR A 308 18.49 -5.34 11.76
N LEU A 309 17.62 -4.70 10.98
CA LEU A 309 17.27 -3.30 11.11
C LEU A 309 15.77 -3.16 11.40
N THR A 310 15.37 -2.05 12.01
CA THR A 310 13.96 -1.69 12.19
C THR A 310 13.71 -0.31 11.60
N ASP A 311 12.62 -0.15 10.86
CA ASP A 311 12.17 1.17 10.40
C ASP A 311 11.58 2.01 11.55
N ASP A 312 11.13 3.23 11.23
CA ASP A 312 10.52 4.17 12.16
C ASP A 312 9.09 3.78 12.59
N PHE A 313 8.49 2.79 11.92
CA PHE A 313 7.21 2.17 12.28
C PHE A 313 7.35 0.87 13.08
N GLY A 314 8.59 0.41 13.30
CA GLY A 314 8.92 -0.77 14.09
C GLY A 314 8.86 -2.09 13.31
N VAL A 315 8.76 -2.05 11.98
CA VAL A 315 8.86 -3.25 11.14
C VAL A 315 10.33 -3.62 11.03
N ALA A 316 10.63 -4.90 11.26
CA ALA A 316 11.99 -5.42 11.18
C ALA A 316 12.29 -5.98 9.79
N ILE A 317 13.53 -5.76 9.34
CA ILE A 317 14.09 -6.34 8.12
C ILE A 317 15.47 -6.92 8.42
N SER A 318 15.83 -8.00 7.73
CA SER A 318 17.11 -8.68 7.88
C SER A 318 17.69 -9.10 6.55
N ASP A 319 19.00 -9.03 6.43
CA ASP A 319 19.76 -9.54 5.30
C ASP A 319 21.09 -10.14 5.77
N THR A 320 21.68 -10.99 4.93
CA THR A 320 22.85 -11.79 5.27
C THR A 320 23.88 -11.81 4.15
N ASP A 321 25.16 -11.89 4.53
CA ASP A 321 26.24 -12.18 3.58
C ASP A 321 27.31 -13.08 4.19
N SER A 322 28.01 -13.84 3.36
CA SER A 322 29.01 -14.82 3.79
C SER A 322 30.44 -14.44 3.39
N ALA A 323 31.39 -14.85 4.22
CA ALA A 323 32.81 -14.73 3.91
C ALA A 323 33.49 -16.09 4.12
N GLN A 324 34.53 -16.35 3.33
CA GLN A 324 35.31 -17.58 3.39
C GLN A 324 36.81 -17.29 3.40
N VAL A 325 37.53 -18.01 4.26
CA VAL A 325 39.00 -18.06 4.32
C VAL A 325 39.45 -19.49 4.05
N ARG A 326 40.42 -19.67 3.16
CA ARG A 326 41.05 -20.97 2.86
C ARG A 326 42.41 -21.10 3.53
N PHE A 327 42.74 -22.30 3.98
CA PHE A 327 44.06 -22.63 4.51
C PHE A 327 44.86 -23.44 3.49
N ILE A 328 46.05 -22.95 3.15
CA ILE A 328 46.98 -23.63 2.22
C ILE A 328 48.26 -24.04 2.91
N ASP A 329 48.98 -25.00 2.32
CA ASP A 329 50.27 -25.44 2.88
C ASP A 329 51.29 -24.29 2.93
N ASN A 330 52.15 -24.31 3.96
CA ASN A 330 53.22 -23.33 4.14
C ASN A 330 54.22 -23.31 2.95
N GLY A 331 54.37 -24.42 2.23
CA GLY A 331 55.20 -24.54 1.05
C GLY A 331 54.52 -24.20 -0.29
N SER A 332 53.21 -23.93 -0.30
CA SER A 332 52.49 -23.59 -1.54
C SER A 332 52.99 -22.25 -2.11
N PRO A 333 53.06 -22.07 -3.44
CA PRO A 333 53.38 -20.77 -4.02
C PRO A 333 52.30 -19.72 -3.67
N PRO A 334 52.61 -18.42 -3.76
CA PRO A 334 51.60 -17.35 -3.70
C PRO A 334 50.49 -17.58 -4.74
N GLU A 335 49.21 -17.52 -4.33
CA GLU A 335 48.07 -17.71 -5.24
C GLU A 335 47.50 -16.35 -5.72
N PRO A 336 47.17 -16.19 -7.02
CA PRO A 336 46.37 -15.06 -7.48
C PRO A 336 44.91 -15.21 -7.04
N ASP A 337 44.28 -14.11 -6.63
CA ASP A 337 42.85 -14.05 -6.35
C ASP A 337 42.31 -12.70 -6.84
N LEU A 338 41.07 -12.72 -7.31
CA LEU A 338 40.40 -11.59 -7.92
C LEU A 338 39.00 -11.49 -7.34
N ARG A 339 38.66 -10.30 -6.85
CA ARG A 339 37.30 -9.97 -6.46
C ARG A 339 36.71 -8.95 -7.41
N VAL A 340 35.52 -9.22 -7.91
CA VAL A 340 34.77 -8.30 -8.77
C VAL A 340 33.49 -7.92 -8.05
N ILE A 341 33.32 -6.63 -7.77
CA ILE A 341 32.10 -6.07 -7.20
C ILE A 341 31.35 -5.37 -8.34
N LYS A 342 30.06 -5.63 -8.47
CA LYS A 342 29.20 -5.00 -9.48
C LYS A 342 27.98 -4.40 -8.78
N THR A 343 27.89 -3.07 -8.79
CA THR A 343 26.79 -2.32 -8.17
C THR A 343 25.88 -1.75 -9.26
N ALA A 344 24.58 -1.94 -9.12
CA ALA A 344 23.56 -1.37 -10.00
C ALA A 344 22.99 -0.07 -9.42
N ALA A 345 22.70 0.91 -10.27
CA ALA A 345 21.99 2.13 -9.88
C ALA A 345 21.04 2.59 -11.01
N PRO A 346 19.72 2.64 -10.78
CA PRO A 346 19.02 2.18 -9.55
C PRO A 346 19.03 0.64 -9.42
N SER A 347 18.85 0.10 -8.21
CA SER A 347 18.79 -1.34 -7.93
C SER A 347 17.42 -1.98 -8.28
N PHE A 348 16.37 -1.16 -8.36
CA PHE A 348 15.03 -1.54 -8.80
C PHE A 348 14.49 -0.52 -9.81
N LEU A 349 13.44 -0.90 -10.55
CA LEU A 349 12.78 -0.06 -11.54
C LEU A 349 11.28 -0.35 -11.55
N ASN A 350 10.47 0.70 -11.55
CA ASN A 350 9.04 0.58 -11.81
C ASN A 350 8.78 0.21 -13.28
N GLU A 351 7.72 -0.55 -13.55
CA GLU A 351 7.28 -0.85 -14.91
C GLU A 351 6.92 0.43 -15.68
N PRO A 352 7.28 0.56 -16.99
CA PRO A 352 7.78 -0.48 -17.90
C PRO A 352 9.31 -0.71 -17.84
N GLY A 353 10.00 -0.12 -16.86
CA GLY A 353 11.45 -0.17 -16.70
C GLY A 353 12.15 1.15 -17.03
N GLY A 354 13.49 1.12 -16.99
CA GLY A 354 14.36 2.28 -17.17
C GLY A 354 15.82 1.89 -17.37
N ALA A 355 16.70 2.89 -17.48
CA ALA A 355 18.13 2.64 -17.65
C ALA A 355 18.80 2.36 -16.29
N VAL A 356 19.57 1.29 -16.21
CA VAL A 356 20.41 0.94 -15.05
C VAL A 356 21.87 1.16 -15.40
N ARG A 357 22.62 1.88 -14.55
CA ARG A 357 24.07 2.00 -14.63
C ARG A 357 24.70 0.95 -13.73
N TYR A 358 25.73 0.27 -14.23
CA TYR A 358 26.55 -0.64 -13.44
C TYR A 358 27.93 -0.05 -13.21
N GLN A 359 28.35 0.01 -11.95
CA GLN A 359 29.74 0.24 -11.56
C GLN A 359 30.39 -1.12 -11.30
N VAL A 360 31.56 -1.35 -11.89
CA VAL A 360 32.33 -2.59 -11.70
C VAL A 360 33.67 -2.22 -11.10
N GLU A 361 33.97 -2.77 -9.93
CA GLU A 361 35.26 -2.63 -9.26
C GLU A 361 35.97 -3.98 -9.22
N VAL A 362 37.24 -3.99 -9.61
CA VAL A 362 38.07 -5.20 -9.62
C VAL A 362 39.21 -5.00 -8.63
N TRP A 363 39.29 -5.90 -7.67
CA TRP A 363 40.28 -5.90 -6.60
C TRP A 363 41.21 -7.10 -6.75
N ASN A 364 42.51 -6.85 -6.60
CA ASN A 364 43.48 -7.91 -6.41
C ASN A 364 43.43 -8.36 -4.95
N ASP A 365 42.78 -9.48 -4.68
CA ASP A 365 42.70 -10.07 -3.35
C ASP A 365 43.76 -11.18 -3.17
N GLY A 366 44.58 -11.43 -4.19
CA GLY A 366 45.63 -12.47 -4.20
C GLY A 366 46.95 -12.06 -3.56
N GLU A 367 47.83 -13.05 -3.35
CA GLU A 367 49.18 -12.85 -2.82
C GLU A 367 50.18 -12.37 -3.91
N THR A 368 49.73 -12.29 -5.16
CA THR A 368 50.53 -11.87 -6.32
C THR A 368 49.95 -10.61 -6.95
N ASN A 369 50.78 -9.72 -7.49
CA ASN A 369 50.32 -8.63 -8.35
C ASN A 369 49.63 -9.17 -9.61
N LEU A 370 48.55 -8.52 -10.05
CA LEU A 370 47.84 -8.82 -11.30
C LEU A 370 48.56 -8.29 -12.54
#